data_AF-A0A0G3BJH6-F1
#
_entry.id   AF-A0A0G3BJH6-F1
#
_cell.length_a   1.000
_cell.length_b   1.000
_cell.length_c   1.000
_cell.angle_alpha   90.00
_cell.angle_beta   90.00
_cell.angle_gamma   90.00
#
_symmetry.space_group_name_H-M   'P 1'
#
loop_
_entity.id
_entity.type
_entity.pdbx_description
1 polymer ?
#
loop_
_entity_poly.entity_id
_entity_poly.type
_entity_poly.pdbx_seq_one_letter_code
_entity_poly.pdbx_strand_id
1 'polypeptide(L)'
;MRFLKRLFGALVLLALLSVVLSGAAAYWWLQQPLPLKSASVEFSVEAGMTPRQIANGWVAAGIDTPALVLYEWFRWSGQARKIRAGSYEVGAGTTPRALLQKMVLGDQTLATVRLIEGWTFRQWRAELARTQTLRSTITAMSDEQVMEALGAPGQHPEDGFSPIPMPTAAAAATSQC
;
A
#
# COMPACT_ATOMS: atom_id res chain seq x y z
N MET A 1 48.24 13.95 -29.53
CA MET A 1 48.04 13.10 -28.32
C MET A 1 47.64 13.88 -27.06
N ARG A 2 48.25 15.05 -26.74
CA ARG A 2 47.87 15.87 -25.56
C ARG A 2 46.43 16.41 -25.60
N PHE A 3 45.94 16.79 -26.79
CA PHE A 3 44.57 17.27 -26.98
C PHE A 3 43.53 16.17 -26.72
N LEU A 4 43.78 14.95 -27.19
CA LEU A 4 42.90 13.80 -26.97
C LEU A 4 42.81 13.40 -25.49
N LYS A 5 43.93 13.45 -24.76
CA LYS A 5 43.95 13.20 -23.29
C LYS A 5 43.19 14.28 -22.51
N ARG A 6 43.27 15.55 -22.94
CA ARG A 6 42.49 16.65 -22.35
C ARG A 6 41.00 16.51 -22.67
N LEU A 7 40.64 16.11 -23.89
CA LEU A 7 39.26 15.87 -24.29
C LEU A 7 38.66 14.70 -23.50
N PHE A 8 39.42 13.61 -23.35
CA PHE A 8 39.00 12.45 -22.56
C PHE A 8 38.87 12.80 -21.08
N GLY A 9 39.84 13.53 -20.51
CA GLY A 9 39.77 14.02 -19.13
C GLY A 9 38.58 14.95 -18.90
N ALA A 10 38.28 15.83 -19.85
CA ALA A 10 37.11 16.71 -19.80
C ALA A 10 35.79 15.91 -19.89
N LEU A 11 35.71 14.89 -20.76
CA LEU A 11 34.54 14.01 -20.85
C LEU A 11 34.31 13.20 -19.57
N VAL A 12 35.37 12.65 -18.97
CA VAL A 12 35.28 11.94 -17.69
C VAL A 12 34.86 12.88 -16.57
N LEU A 13 35.41 14.10 -16.53
CA LEU A 13 35.02 15.12 -15.56
C LEU A 13 33.54 15.52 -15.74
N LEU A 14 33.09 15.73 -16.97
CA LEU A 14 31.70 16.06 -17.29
C LEU A 14 30.75 14.92 -16.88
N ALA A 15 31.13 13.67 -17.15
CA ALA A 15 30.38 12.49 -16.73
C ALA A 15 30.27 12.41 -15.20
N LEU A 16 31.38 12.58 -14.48
CA LEU A 16 31.39 12.63 -13.01
C LEU A 16 30.49 13.75 -12.48
N LEU A 17 30.59 14.96 -13.04
CA LEU A 17 29.74 16.07 -12.66
C LEU A 17 28.26 15.74 -12.86
N SER A 18 27.91 15.15 -14.00
CA SER A 18 26.52 14.78 -14.33
C SER A 18 25.93 13.77 -13.34
N VAL A 19 26.74 12.82 -12.86
CA VAL A 19 26.32 11.84 -11.85
C VAL A 19 26.08 12.54 -10.50
N VAL A 20 26.99 13.41 -10.09
CA VAL A 20 26.87 14.16 -8.82
C VAL A 20 25.64 15.09 -8.84
N LEU A 21 25.44 15.83 -9.93
CA LEU A 21 24.28 16.71 -10.13
C LEU A 21 22.96 15.92 -10.11
N SER A 22 22.91 14.79 -10.81
CA SER A 22 21.72 13.94 -10.84
C SER A 22 21.41 13.34 -9.46
N GLY A 23 22.45 12.90 -8.73
CA GLY A 23 22.31 12.39 -7.36
C GLY A 23 21.82 13.46 -6.38
N ALA A 24 22.35 14.67 -6.47
CA ALA A 24 21.90 15.79 -5.64
C ALA A 24 20.43 16.18 -5.94
N ALA A 25 20.06 16.23 -7.22
CA ALA A 25 18.68 16.51 -7.63
C ALA A 25 17.70 15.44 -7.13
N ALA A 26 18.06 14.16 -7.25
CA ALA A 26 17.26 13.07 -6.71
C ALA A 26 17.11 13.16 -5.19
N TYR A 27 18.22 13.41 -4.47
CA TYR A 27 18.19 13.56 -3.01
C TYR A 27 17.32 14.74 -2.56
N TRP A 28 17.37 15.86 -3.29
CA TRP A 28 16.54 17.02 -3.01
C TRP A 28 15.05 16.72 -3.28
N TRP A 29 14.73 16.05 -4.38
CA TRP A 29 13.36 15.64 -4.71
C TRP A 29 12.74 14.73 -3.65
N LEU A 30 13.52 13.82 -3.05
CA LEU A 30 13.04 12.93 -1.98
C LEU A 30 12.60 13.65 -0.69
N GLN A 31 13.01 14.90 -0.52
CA GLN A 31 12.62 15.75 0.61
C GLN A 31 11.44 16.66 0.27
N GLN A 32 11.10 16.80 -1.02
CA GLN A 32 9.96 17.59 -1.45
C GLN A 32 8.65 16.81 -1.20
N PRO A 33 7.57 17.50 -0.80
CA PRO A 33 6.26 16.88 -0.69
C PRO A 33 5.77 16.46 -2.07
N LEU A 34 5.18 15.26 -2.17
CA LEU A 34 4.60 14.79 -3.41
C LEU A 34 3.38 15.66 -3.76
N PRO A 35 3.29 16.18 -5.00
CA PRO A 35 2.08 16.85 -5.45
C PRO A 35 0.97 15.80 -5.59
N LEU A 36 -0.17 16.06 -4.96
CA LEU A 36 -1.36 15.24 -5.01
C LEU A 36 -2.47 16.00 -5.73
N LYS A 37 -3.26 15.30 -6.53
CA LYS A 37 -4.44 15.86 -7.21
C LYS A 37 -5.62 16.10 -6.26
N SER A 38 -5.60 15.49 -5.08
CA SER A 38 -6.62 15.55 -4.04
C SER A 38 -5.99 15.76 -2.65
N ALA A 39 -6.81 16.09 -1.65
CA ALA A 39 -6.34 16.31 -0.27
C ALA A 39 -5.70 15.06 0.35
N SER A 40 -6.23 13.89 0.03
CA SER A 40 -5.62 12.58 0.27
C SER A 40 -5.82 11.65 -0.92
N VAL A 41 -4.89 10.71 -1.09
CA VAL A 41 -4.89 9.68 -2.12
C VAL A 41 -4.82 8.33 -1.42
N GLU A 42 -5.77 7.46 -1.74
CA GLU A 42 -5.80 6.08 -1.25
C GLU A 42 -5.42 5.12 -2.38
N PHE A 43 -4.51 4.20 -2.10
CA PHE A 43 -4.14 3.14 -3.03
C PHE A 43 -3.99 1.81 -2.31
N SER A 44 -4.61 0.77 -2.88
CA SER A 44 -4.50 -0.60 -2.38
C SER A 44 -3.45 -1.37 -3.19
N VAL A 45 -2.44 -1.88 -2.50
CA VAL A 45 -1.37 -2.70 -3.07
C VAL A 45 -1.75 -4.17 -2.90
N GLU A 46 -1.94 -4.89 -4.00
CA GLU A 46 -2.20 -6.34 -3.96
C GLU A 46 -0.91 -7.15 -3.81
N ALA A 47 -1.03 -8.35 -3.23
CA ALA A 47 0.09 -9.28 -3.11
C ALA A 47 0.55 -9.75 -4.50
N GLY A 48 1.86 -9.65 -4.76
CA GLY A 48 2.45 -10.03 -6.04
C GLY A 48 2.52 -8.91 -7.08
N MET A 49 2.04 -7.69 -6.78
CA MET A 49 2.26 -6.54 -7.66
C MET A 49 3.75 -6.23 -7.81
N THR A 50 4.17 -6.00 -9.05
CA THR A 50 5.53 -5.54 -9.35
C THR A 50 5.71 -4.08 -8.91
N PRO A 51 6.95 -3.64 -8.60
CA PRO A 51 7.21 -2.25 -8.22
C PRO A 51 6.75 -1.22 -9.27
N ARG A 52 6.72 -1.63 -10.54
CA ARG A 52 6.21 -0.82 -11.65
C ARG A 52 4.68 -0.69 -11.60
N GLN A 53 3.96 -1.76 -11.29
CA GLN A 53 2.51 -1.72 -11.10
C GLN A 53 2.15 -0.84 -9.90
N ILE A 54 2.88 -0.95 -8.79
CA ILE A 54 2.68 -0.12 -7.60
C ILE A 54 2.88 1.36 -7.95
N ALA A 55 3.96 1.70 -8.66
CA ALA A 55 4.22 3.08 -9.08
C ALA A 55 3.12 3.63 -10.01
N ASN A 56 2.68 2.84 -11.00
CA ASN A 56 1.57 3.22 -11.88
C ASN A 56 0.26 3.40 -11.10
N GLY A 57 0.00 2.52 -10.14
CA GLY A 57 -1.19 2.56 -9.30
C GLY A 57 -1.29 3.83 -8.47
N TRP A 58 -0.17 4.27 -7.87
CA TRP A 58 -0.10 5.55 -7.15
C TRP A 58 -0.39 6.76 -8.03
N VAL A 59 0.14 6.78 -9.25
CA VAL A 59 -0.11 7.88 -10.21
C VAL A 59 -1.55 7.88 -10.69
N ALA A 60 -2.12 6.69 -10.92
CA ALA A 60 -3.53 6.52 -11.25
C ALA A 60 -4.45 6.93 -10.09
N ALA A 61 -4.05 6.67 -8.85
CA ALA A 61 -4.80 7.03 -7.65
C ALA A 61 -4.83 8.55 -7.38
N GLY A 62 -3.84 9.30 -7.89
CA GLY A 62 -3.85 10.77 -7.82
C GLY A 62 -2.52 11.43 -7.47
N ILE A 63 -1.41 10.69 -7.40
CA ILE A 63 -0.08 11.32 -7.28
C ILE A 63 0.30 11.97 -8.60
N ASP A 64 0.55 13.27 -8.59
CA ASP A 64 0.91 14.05 -9.79
C ASP A 64 2.42 13.99 -10.08
N THR A 65 2.92 12.77 -10.24
CA THR A 65 4.34 12.52 -10.51
C THR A 65 4.47 11.45 -11.59
N PRO A 66 5.47 11.50 -12.46
CA PRO A 66 5.68 10.44 -13.45
C PRO A 66 5.93 9.09 -12.76
N ALA A 67 5.19 8.05 -13.17
CA ALA A 67 5.34 6.70 -12.61
C ALA A 67 6.76 6.15 -12.75
N LEU A 68 7.49 6.57 -13.80
CA LEU A 68 8.90 6.20 -14.01
C LEU A 68 9.79 6.71 -12.87
N VAL A 69 9.58 7.93 -12.37
CA VAL A 69 10.39 8.51 -11.29
C VAL A 69 10.16 7.77 -9.98
N LEU A 70 8.89 7.47 -9.67
CA LEU A 70 8.53 6.65 -8.49
C LEU A 70 9.09 5.23 -8.59
N TYR A 71 8.99 4.61 -9.76
CA TYR A 71 9.56 3.28 -10.02
C TYR A 71 11.08 3.26 -9.83
N GLU A 72 11.79 4.23 -10.41
CA GLU A 72 13.24 4.37 -10.24
C GLU A 72 13.59 4.55 -8.77
N TRP A 73 12.87 5.42 -8.04
CA TRP A 73 13.07 5.56 -6.60
C TRP A 73 12.90 4.23 -5.85
N PHE A 74 11.81 3.50 -6.08
CA PHE A 74 11.58 2.20 -5.44
C PHE A 74 12.71 1.22 -5.76
N ARG A 75 13.21 1.21 -7.00
CA ARG A 75 14.30 0.34 -7.44
C ARG A 75 15.63 0.71 -6.76
N TRP A 76 16.01 1.98 -6.79
CA TRP A 76 17.23 2.50 -6.17
C TRP A 76 17.22 2.40 -4.64
N SER A 77 16.04 2.48 -4.02
CA SER A 77 15.90 2.32 -2.57
C SER A 77 16.25 0.91 -2.07
N GLY A 78 16.23 -0.10 -2.95
CA GLY A 78 16.40 -1.51 -2.60
C GLY A 78 15.27 -2.11 -1.76
N GLN A 79 14.24 -1.32 -1.41
CA GLN A 79 13.13 -1.72 -0.55
C GLN A 79 11.88 -2.14 -1.34
N ALA A 80 11.93 -2.10 -2.67
CA ALA A 80 10.83 -2.51 -3.54
C ALA A 80 10.27 -3.91 -3.22
N ARG A 81 11.12 -4.86 -2.80
CA ARG A 81 10.71 -6.22 -2.40
C ARG A 81 10.14 -6.33 -0.98
N LYS A 82 10.29 -5.28 -0.17
CA LYS A 82 9.82 -5.22 1.23
C LYS A 82 8.47 -4.52 1.34
N ILE A 83 7.93 -4.00 0.24
CA ILE A 83 6.60 -3.39 0.20
C ILE A 83 5.59 -4.48 0.56
N ARG A 84 4.75 -4.21 1.56
CA ARG A 84 3.68 -5.12 1.98
C ARG A 84 2.41 -4.85 1.18
N ALA A 85 1.61 -5.89 1.00
CA ALA A 85 0.28 -5.77 0.41
C ALA A 85 -0.70 -5.21 1.45
N GLY A 86 -1.56 -4.28 1.04
CA GLY A 86 -2.58 -3.63 1.87
C GLY A 86 -3.02 -2.27 1.35
N SER A 87 -3.95 -1.63 2.05
CA SER A 87 -4.47 -0.31 1.70
C SER A 87 -3.71 0.80 2.43
N TYR A 88 -3.24 1.77 1.66
CA TYR A 88 -2.44 2.88 2.14
C TYR A 88 -3.09 4.20 1.74
N GLU A 89 -3.27 5.09 2.70
CA GLU A 89 -3.66 6.47 2.46
C GLU A 89 -2.46 7.41 2.61
N VAL A 90 -2.29 8.34 1.68
CA VAL A 90 -1.30 9.43 1.77
C VAL A 90 -1.97 10.79 1.65
N GLY A 91 -1.65 11.67 2.60
CA GLY A 91 -2.12 13.05 2.61
C GLY A 91 -1.13 14.03 2.00
N ALA A 92 -1.61 15.25 1.73
CA ALA A 92 -0.77 16.35 1.27
C ALA A 92 0.41 16.59 2.23
N GLY A 93 1.62 16.77 1.67
CA GLY A 93 2.86 16.92 2.46
C GLY A 93 3.67 15.63 2.64
N THR A 94 3.13 14.47 2.25
CA THR A 94 3.87 13.20 2.28
C THR A 94 5.02 13.22 1.28
N THR A 95 6.25 12.92 1.72
CA THR A 95 7.43 12.82 0.83
C THR A 95 7.54 11.44 0.18
N PRO A 96 8.24 11.29 -0.95
CA PRO A 96 8.45 9.98 -1.58
C PRO A 96 9.15 8.97 -0.67
N ARG A 97 10.02 9.45 0.23
CA ARG A 97 10.68 8.64 1.23
C ARG A 97 9.71 8.17 2.32
N ALA A 98 8.85 9.06 2.81
CA ALA A 98 7.83 8.73 3.81
C ALA A 98 6.82 7.73 3.24
N LEU A 99 6.36 7.93 2.00
CA LEU A 99 5.47 7.00 1.29
C LEU A 99 6.07 5.59 1.24
N LEU A 100 7.33 5.46 0.80
CA LEU A 100 8.01 4.17 0.73
C LEU A 100 8.16 3.54 2.12
N GLN A 101 8.58 4.31 3.13
CA GLN A 101 8.70 3.81 4.49
C GLN A 101 7.37 3.29 5.01
N LYS A 102 6.26 4.01 4.77
CA LYS A 102 4.91 3.60 5.18
C LYS A 102 4.52 2.24 4.59
N MET A 103 4.80 2.04 3.30
CA MET A 103 4.57 0.76 2.62
C MET A 103 5.46 -0.39 3.12
N VAL A 104 6.71 -0.10 3.49
CA VAL A 104 7.67 -1.10 3.99
C VAL A 104 7.39 -1.49 5.45
N LEU A 105 7.03 -0.52 6.28
CA LEU A 105 6.59 -0.72 7.66
C LEU A 105 5.28 -1.51 7.69
N GLY A 106 4.45 -1.38 6.65
CA GLY A 106 3.10 -1.92 6.66
C GLY A 106 2.15 -1.09 7.50
N ASP A 107 2.40 0.22 7.60
CA ASP A 107 1.49 1.17 8.25
C ASP A 107 0.29 1.42 7.33
N GLN A 108 -0.58 0.41 7.30
CA GLN A 108 -1.78 0.34 6.50
C GLN A 108 -2.91 1.06 7.20
N THR A 109 -3.70 1.81 6.45
CA THR A 109 -4.95 2.35 6.96
C THR A 109 -5.95 1.20 6.98
N LEU A 110 -5.97 0.44 8.08
CA LEU A 110 -6.99 -0.59 8.29
C LEU A 110 -8.30 0.12 8.61
N ALA A 111 -9.28 0.03 7.72
CA ALA A 111 -10.67 0.30 8.06
C ALA A 111 -11.10 -0.74 9.10
N THR A 112 -10.85 -0.45 10.37
CA THR A 112 -11.29 -1.28 11.48
C THR A 112 -12.79 -1.09 11.60
N VAL A 113 -13.55 -1.95 10.94
CA VAL A 113 -14.96 -2.12 11.27
C VAL A 113 -14.97 -2.77 12.65
N ARG A 114 -15.16 -1.94 13.69
CA ARG A 114 -15.45 -2.45 15.03
C ARG A 114 -16.80 -3.13 14.94
N LEU A 115 -16.80 -4.47 14.85
CA LEU A 115 -18.00 -5.23 15.16
C LEU A 115 -18.30 -4.95 16.64
N ILE A 116 -19.29 -4.11 16.88
CA ILE A 116 -19.83 -3.91 18.22
C ILE A 116 -20.56 -5.21 18.54
N GLU A 117 -20.15 -5.87 19.63
CA GLU A 117 -20.83 -7.07 20.14
C GLU A 117 -22.34 -6.81 20.25
N GLY A 118 -23.16 -7.67 19.64
CA GLY A 118 -24.63 -7.59 19.69
C GLY A 118 -25.34 -7.12 18.41
N TRP A 119 -24.63 -6.88 17.31
CA TRP A 119 -25.27 -6.58 16.02
C TRP A 119 -25.89 -7.83 15.38
N THR A 120 -27.16 -7.73 14.99
CA THR A 120 -27.82 -8.78 14.19
C THR A 120 -27.35 -8.70 12.73
N PHE A 121 -27.27 -9.83 12.02
CA PHE A 121 -26.83 -9.92 10.62
C PHE A 121 -27.57 -8.92 9.68
N ARG A 122 -28.83 -8.60 10.01
CA ARG A 122 -29.64 -7.58 9.30
C ARG A 122 -29.10 -6.16 9.47
N GLN A 123 -28.61 -5.80 10.64
CA GLN A 123 -28.01 -4.49 10.92
C GLN A 123 -26.62 -4.38 10.26
N TRP A 124 -25.87 -5.48 10.24
CA TRP A 124 -24.58 -5.56 9.54
C TRP A 124 -24.73 -5.35 8.02
N ARG A 125 -25.74 -5.98 7.39
CA ARG A 125 -26.08 -5.72 5.98
C ARG A 125 -26.50 -4.27 5.72
N ALA A 126 -27.26 -3.66 6.64
CA ALA A 126 -27.71 -2.28 6.48
C ALA A 126 -26.54 -1.28 6.50
N GLU A 127 -25.50 -1.56 7.29
CA GLU A 127 -24.31 -0.71 7.36
C GLU A 127 -23.30 -1.02 6.25
N LEU A 128 -23.13 -2.29 5.85
CA LEU A 128 -22.34 -2.62 4.65
C LEU A 128 -22.95 -2.01 3.36
N ALA A 129 -24.27 -1.87 3.31
CA ALA A 129 -24.95 -1.21 2.19
C ALA A 129 -24.68 0.30 2.10
N ARG A 130 -24.09 0.92 3.14
CA ARG A 130 -23.67 2.32 3.11
C ARG A 130 -22.31 2.55 2.46
N THR A 131 -21.45 1.53 2.40
CA THR A 131 -20.11 1.66 1.82
C THR A 131 -20.14 1.29 0.34
N GLN A 132 -20.08 2.31 -0.51
CA GLN A 132 -20.28 2.22 -1.98
C GLN A 132 -19.39 1.16 -2.67
N THR A 133 -18.23 0.81 -2.11
CA THR A 133 -17.26 -0.13 -2.69
C THR A 133 -17.68 -1.61 -2.58
N LEU A 134 -18.51 -1.99 -1.60
CA LEU A 134 -18.95 -3.37 -1.38
C LEU A 134 -20.37 -3.66 -1.89
N ARG A 135 -21.06 -2.64 -2.42
CA ARG A 135 -22.49 -2.68 -2.77
C ARG A 135 -22.83 -3.66 -3.90
N SER A 136 -21.89 -3.91 -4.82
CA SER A 136 -22.21 -4.62 -6.08
C SER A 136 -22.24 -6.15 -5.95
N THR A 137 -21.47 -6.74 -5.03
CA THR A 137 -21.33 -8.21 -4.98
C THR A 137 -22.38 -8.88 -4.08
N ILE A 138 -22.83 -8.19 -3.03
CA ILE A 138 -23.66 -8.78 -1.96
C ILE A 138 -25.17 -8.57 -2.19
N THR A 139 -25.54 -7.62 -3.06
CA THR A 139 -26.95 -7.27 -3.31
C THR A 139 -27.60 -8.18 -4.35
N ALA A 140 -26.80 -8.94 -5.10
CA ALA A 140 -27.27 -9.82 -6.18
C ALA A 140 -27.39 -11.30 -5.78
N MET A 141 -27.02 -11.67 -4.55
CA MET A 141 -26.94 -13.06 -4.11
C MET A 141 -27.95 -13.33 -2.99
N SER A 142 -28.76 -14.38 -3.14
CA SER A 142 -29.63 -14.86 -2.06
C SER A 142 -28.80 -15.45 -0.92
N ASP A 143 -29.37 -15.52 0.28
CA ASP A 143 -28.68 -16.03 1.47
C ASP A 143 -28.11 -17.44 1.25
N GLU A 144 -28.74 -18.28 0.40
CA GLU A 144 -28.21 -19.60 0.02
C GLU A 144 -26.97 -19.51 -0.90
N GLN A 145 -26.97 -18.57 -1.85
CA GLN A 145 -25.87 -18.41 -2.81
C GLN A 145 -24.59 -17.87 -2.14
N VAL A 146 -24.75 -17.09 -1.07
CA VAL A 146 -23.61 -16.61 -0.26
C VAL A 146 -22.97 -17.76 0.52
N MET A 147 -23.77 -18.64 1.11
CA MET A 147 -23.26 -19.82 1.83
C MET A 147 -22.57 -20.83 0.89
N GLU A 148 -23.05 -20.93 -0.35
CA GLU A 148 -22.43 -21.75 -1.39
C GLU A 148 -21.09 -21.17 -1.87
N ALA A 149 -20.99 -19.84 -2.04
CA ALA A 149 -19.72 -19.17 -2.35
C ALA A 149 -18.69 -19.24 -1.21
N LEU A 150 -19.16 -19.33 0.04
CA LEU A 150 -18.32 -19.51 1.23
C LEU A 150 -17.88 -20.97 1.46
N GLY A 151 -18.32 -21.90 0.61
CA GLY A 151 -17.95 -23.33 0.71
C GLY A 151 -18.66 -24.09 1.83
N ALA A 152 -19.77 -23.56 2.35
CA ALA A 152 -20.57 -24.17 3.42
C ALA A 152 -22.04 -24.35 3.00
N PRO A 153 -22.33 -25.15 1.96
CA PRO A 153 -23.70 -25.35 1.49
C PRO A 153 -24.57 -26.01 2.56
N GLY A 154 -25.74 -25.43 2.83
CA GLY A 154 -26.75 -25.99 3.74
C GLY A 154 -26.57 -25.68 5.23
N GLN A 155 -25.59 -24.87 5.62
CA GLN A 155 -25.50 -24.35 6.99
C GLN A 155 -26.29 -23.06 7.13
N HIS A 156 -27.06 -22.96 8.21
CA HIS A 156 -27.66 -21.69 8.62
C HIS A 156 -26.52 -20.73 9.03
N PRO A 157 -26.52 -19.47 8.56
CA PRO A 157 -25.43 -18.52 8.81
C PRO A 157 -25.21 -18.18 10.30
N GLU A 158 -26.12 -18.60 11.17
CA GLU A 158 -26.05 -18.42 12.63
C GLU A 158 -25.24 -19.51 13.37
N ASP A 159 -24.96 -20.66 12.75
CA ASP A 159 -24.22 -21.76 13.41
C ASP A 159 -22.70 -21.72 13.14
N GLY A 160 -22.25 -21.00 12.10
CA GLY A 160 -20.83 -20.87 11.72
C GLY A 160 -20.10 -19.67 12.31
N PHE A 161 -20.83 -18.74 12.95
CA PHE A 161 -20.31 -17.47 13.46
C PHE A 161 -20.24 -17.43 15.01
N SER A 162 -19.97 -18.58 15.63
CA SER A 162 -19.71 -18.61 17.07
C SER A 162 -18.26 -18.14 17.34
N PRO A 163 -18.04 -17.08 18.15
CA PRO A 163 -16.72 -16.55 18.40
C PRO A 163 -15.88 -17.54 19.19
N ILE A 164 -14.87 -18.14 18.56
CA ILE A 164 -13.77 -18.79 19.27
C ILE A 164 -12.84 -17.70 19.83
N PRO A 165 -12.55 -17.67 21.13
CA PRO A 165 -11.59 -16.72 21.69
C PRO A 165 -10.20 -17.01 21.12
N MET A 166 -9.63 -16.01 20.44
CA MET A 166 -8.23 -16.05 19.99
C MET A 166 -7.30 -16.01 21.22
N PRO A 167 -6.31 -16.91 21.34
CA PRO A 167 -5.30 -16.77 22.38
C PRO A 167 -4.48 -15.51 22.12
N THR A 168 -4.61 -14.53 23.01
CA THR A 168 -3.77 -13.32 23.03
C THR A 168 -2.32 -13.71 23.27
N ALA A 169 -1.46 -13.51 22.27
CA ALA A 169 -0.01 -13.61 22.39
C ALA A 169 0.54 -12.40 23.19
N ALA A 170 0.31 -12.40 24.49
CA ALA A 170 0.90 -11.42 25.42
C ALA A 170 0.95 -11.97 26.85
N ALA A 171 1.75 -13.01 27.07
CA ALA A 171 2.28 -13.38 28.39
C ALA A 171 3.51 -14.29 28.22
N ALA A 172 4.54 -13.78 27.55
CA ALA A 172 5.89 -14.27 27.75
C ALA A 172 6.43 -13.66 29.05
N ALA A 173 6.10 -14.25 30.20
CA ALA A 173 6.88 -14.15 31.42
C ALA A 173 6.30 -15.09 32.48
N THR A 174 7.23 -15.74 33.18
CA THR A 174 7.11 -16.42 34.48
C THR A 174 6.79 -17.92 34.50
N SER A 175 7.75 -18.62 35.12
CA SER A 175 7.73 -19.95 35.72
C SER A 175 8.06 -21.15 34.82
N GLN A 176 9.37 -21.29 34.66
CA GLN A 176 10.07 -22.57 34.63
C GLN A 176 10.65 -22.82 36.04
N CYS A 177 10.53 -24.08 36.51
CA CYS A 177 10.98 -24.67 37.79
C CYS A 177 10.07 -24.49 39.01
#